data_AF-A0A2V7XZR8-F1
#
_entry.id   AF-A0A2V7XZR8-F1
#
_cell.length_a   1.000
_cell.length_b   1.000
_cell.length_c   1.000
_cell.angle_alpha   90.00
_cell.angle_beta   90.00
_cell.angle_gamma   90.00
#
_symmetry.space_group_name_H-M   'P 1'
#
loop_
_entity.id
_entity.type
_entity.pdbx_description
1 polymer ?
#
loop_
_entity_poly.entity_id
_entity_poly.type
_entity_poly.pdbx_seq_one_letter_code
_entity_poly.pdbx_strand_id
1 'polypeptide(L)'
;MDPRARRCRERLRRLEQQGNRADQCRSSEEKPGCHSTLDARAVGKTGRSGITWEDVRRLAAALPRTVEGTSYGTPAFHIGKKFWLRMKEDGVTLVLRISFDEREILMQAKPQTFFITDHYRDYPAMLIRLAKISEGEMKDLLARSYEFTSRRK
;
A
#
# COMPACT_ATOMS: atom_id res chain seq x y z
N MET A 1 -24.47 -2.00 13.25
CA MET A 1 -23.38 -1.08 12.85
C MET A 1 -22.20 -1.33 13.77
N ASP A 2 -21.01 -1.63 13.24
CA ASP A 2 -19.85 -1.99 14.06
C ASP A 2 -19.22 -0.76 14.77
N PRO A 3 -19.02 -0.78 16.09
CA PRO A 3 -18.49 0.36 16.85
C PRO A 3 -17.01 0.68 16.57
N ARG A 4 -16.21 -0.29 16.11
CA ARG A 4 -14.82 -0.03 15.66
C ARG A 4 -14.83 0.75 14.35
N ALA A 5 -15.83 0.47 13.49
CA ALA A 5 -16.03 1.23 12.26
C ALA A 5 -16.43 2.71 12.48
N ARG A 6 -16.98 3.09 13.64
CA ARG A 6 -17.20 4.51 13.98
C ARG A 6 -15.90 5.22 14.38
N ARG A 7 -15.09 4.60 15.25
CA ARG A 7 -13.81 5.17 15.72
C ARG A 7 -12.78 5.32 14.60
N CYS A 8 -12.77 4.41 13.64
CA CYS A 8 -11.90 4.47 12.46
C CYS A 8 -12.28 5.63 11.51
N ARG A 9 -13.58 5.94 11.35
CA ARG A 9 -14.07 7.08 10.56
C ARG A 9 -13.60 8.43 11.10
N GLU A 10 -13.54 8.60 12.41
CA GLU A 10 -13.03 9.85 13.02
C GLU A 10 -11.51 10.00 12.86
N ARG A 11 -10.78 8.88 12.86
CA ARG A 11 -9.33 8.86 12.66
C ARG A 11 -8.94 9.18 11.21
N LEU A 12 -9.69 8.65 10.24
CA LEU A 12 -9.53 8.96 8.81
C LEU A 12 -9.67 10.45 8.52
N ARG A 13 -10.72 11.10 9.05
CA ARG A 13 -10.90 12.57 8.91
C ARG A 13 -9.73 13.39 9.43
N ARG A 14 -8.96 12.87 10.40
CA ARG A 14 -7.77 13.53 10.96
C ARG A 14 -6.49 13.23 10.16
N LEU A 15 -6.42 12.08 9.49
CA LEU A 15 -5.32 11.71 8.60
C LEU A 15 -5.46 12.38 7.21
N GLU A 16 -6.68 12.51 6.69
CA GLU A 16 -6.98 13.28 5.47
C GLU A 16 -6.58 14.77 5.61
N GLN A 17 -6.68 15.34 6.81
CA GLN A 17 -6.20 16.70 7.10
C GLN A 17 -4.66 16.85 7.12
N GLN A 18 -3.90 15.76 7.27
CA GLN A 18 -2.43 15.78 7.20
C GLN A 18 -1.89 15.64 5.77
N GLY A 19 -2.69 15.14 4.82
CA GLY A 19 -2.34 15.09 3.40
C GLY A 19 -2.61 16.37 2.61
N ASN A 20 -3.34 17.34 3.19
CA ASN A 20 -3.87 18.48 2.44
C ASN A 20 -3.13 19.82 2.72
N ARG A 21 -1.89 19.77 3.22
CA ARG A 21 -1.11 20.97 3.61
C ARG A 21 0.00 21.33 2.62
N ALA A 22 -0.21 21.05 1.33
CA ALA A 22 0.77 21.31 0.27
C ALA A 22 0.20 22.13 -0.91
N ASP A 23 -0.94 22.82 -0.75
CA ASP A 23 -1.56 23.60 -1.83
C ASP A 23 -1.84 25.07 -1.43
N GLN A 24 -0.91 25.72 -0.75
CA GLN A 24 -0.98 27.19 -0.60
C GLN A 24 0.41 27.80 -0.70
N CYS A 25 0.90 27.95 -1.93
CA CYS A 25 1.73 29.09 -2.31
C CYS A 25 1.36 29.48 -3.74
N ARG A 26 0.61 30.58 -3.81
CA ARG A 26 0.12 31.28 -4.99
C ARG A 26 1.30 31.84 -5.80
N SER A 27 1.20 31.74 -7.12
CA SER A 27 2.12 32.28 -8.14
C SER A 27 2.49 33.76 -7.99
N SER A 28 3.77 34.08 -8.27
CA SER A 28 4.40 35.34 -8.76
C SER A 28 5.82 35.41 -8.15
N GLU A 29 6.95 35.63 -8.80
CA GLU A 29 7.30 36.21 -10.10
C GLU A 29 8.78 35.84 -10.44
N GLU A 30 9.16 36.04 -11.70
CA GLU A 30 10.46 35.90 -12.42
C GLU A 30 11.73 36.42 -11.65
N LYS A 31 13.03 36.10 -11.90
CA LYS A 31 13.87 35.55 -13.01
C LYS A 31 15.35 35.30 -12.50
N PRO A 32 16.37 34.95 -13.33
CA PRO A 32 17.24 33.78 -13.17
C PRO A 32 18.59 33.99 -12.46
N GLY A 33 19.14 32.91 -11.90
CA GLY A 33 20.50 32.87 -11.37
C GLY A 33 21.00 31.43 -11.24
N CYS A 34 22.02 31.09 -12.02
CA CYS A 34 22.67 29.79 -12.08
C CYS A 34 23.37 29.49 -10.74
N HIS A 35 22.99 28.42 -10.02
CA HIS A 35 23.91 27.57 -9.25
C HIS A 35 23.24 26.28 -8.78
N SER A 36 23.99 25.21 -9.01
CA SER A 36 23.76 23.80 -8.77
C SER A 36 23.67 23.38 -7.30
N THR A 37 22.71 22.52 -6.96
CA THR A 37 22.94 21.16 -6.36
C THR A 37 21.66 20.31 -6.49
N LEU A 38 21.84 19.15 -7.11
CA LEU A 38 20.89 18.07 -7.41
C LEU A 38 20.32 17.44 -6.11
N ASP A 39 19.11 16.88 -6.01
CA ASP A 39 17.94 16.77 -6.88
C ASP A 39 16.77 16.42 -5.93
N ALA A 40 15.74 17.26 -5.91
CA ALA A 40 14.53 17.03 -5.15
C ALA A 40 13.80 15.82 -5.74
N ARG A 41 13.90 14.66 -5.07
CA ARG A 41 13.30 13.42 -5.54
C ARG A 41 11.80 13.61 -5.79
N ALA A 42 11.50 13.58 -7.09
CA ALA A 42 10.22 13.68 -7.73
C ALA A 42 9.06 13.03 -6.95
N VAL A 43 8.04 13.86 -6.68
CA VAL A 43 6.66 13.46 -6.49
C VAL A 43 6.26 12.54 -7.65
N GLY A 44 6.04 11.26 -7.33
CA GLY A 44 5.78 10.22 -8.31
C GLY A 44 4.41 10.38 -8.96
N LYS A 45 4.42 10.62 -10.27
CA LYS A 45 3.41 10.29 -11.30
C LYS A 45 2.10 9.71 -10.77
N THR A 46 0.99 10.40 -11.03
CA THR A 46 -0.36 9.83 -11.11
C THR A 46 -0.36 8.68 -12.13
N GLY A 47 -0.02 7.47 -11.67
CA GLY A 47 0.16 6.27 -12.49
C GLY A 47 -1.17 5.60 -12.83
N ARG A 48 -1.17 4.88 -13.96
CA ARG A 48 -2.27 4.04 -14.45
C ARG A 48 -2.96 3.29 -13.31
N SER A 49 -4.30 3.39 -13.25
CA SER A 49 -5.12 2.51 -12.42
C SER A 49 -5.08 1.10 -13.01
N GLY A 50 -4.80 0.09 -12.18
CA GLY A 50 -4.67 -1.29 -12.63
C GLY A 50 -3.21 -1.69 -12.80
N ILE A 51 -2.71 -2.43 -11.82
CA ILE A 51 -1.38 -3.02 -11.85
C ILE A 51 -1.49 -4.53 -12.10
N THR A 52 -0.42 -5.13 -12.63
CA THR A 52 -0.35 -6.57 -12.83
C THR A 52 0.43 -7.23 -11.70
N TRP A 53 0.37 -8.57 -11.64
CA TRP A 53 1.24 -9.34 -10.73
C TRP A 53 2.72 -9.10 -11.01
N GLU A 54 3.11 -8.90 -12.27
CA GLU A 54 4.49 -8.64 -12.65
C GLU A 54 5.01 -7.33 -12.06
N ASP A 55 4.16 -6.29 -12.00
CA ASP A 55 4.48 -5.05 -11.30
C ASP A 55 4.67 -5.27 -9.80
N VAL A 56 3.78 -6.05 -9.18
CA VAL A 56 3.90 -6.40 -7.77
C VAL A 56 5.20 -7.17 -7.51
N ARG A 57 5.53 -8.15 -8.35
CA ARG A 57 6.78 -8.92 -8.29
C ARG A 57 8.00 -8.00 -8.40
N ARG A 58 8.01 -7.08 -9.36
CA ARG A 58 9.09 -6.09 -9.54
C ARG A 58 9.25 -5.19 -8.31
N LEU A 59 8.15 -4.68 -7.76
CA LEU A 59 8.17 -3.81 -6.58
C LEU A 59 8.58 -4.57 -5.31
N ALA A 60 8.10 -5.81 -5.14
CA ALA A 60 8.43 -6.67 -4.01
C ALA A 60 9.91 -7.06 -4.04
N ALA A 61 10.44 -7.48 -5.20
CA ALA A 61 11.84 -7.88 -5.37
C ALA A 61 12.84 -6.74 -5.13
N ALA A 62 12.41 -5.49 -5.17
CA ALA A 62 13.25 -4.34 -4.85
C ALA A 62 13.55 -4.20 -3.35
N LEU A 63 12.82 -4.92 -2.48
CA LEU A 63 13.00 -4.85 -1.03
C LEU A 63 14.00 -5.90 -0.53
N PRO A 64 14.82 -5.59 0.49
CA PRO A 64 15.84 -6.51 0.95
C PRO A 64 15.24 -7.73 1.67
N ARG A 65 15.86 -8.90 1.44
CA ARG A 65 15.47 -10.19 2.04
C ARG A 65 14.09 -10.70 1.61
N THR A 66 13.54 -10.19 0.52
CA THR A 66 12.34 -10.78 -0.09
C THR A 66 12.71 -11.99 -0.94
N VAL A 67 12.06 -13.11 -0.67
CA VAL A 67 12.21 -14.36 -1.42
C VAL A 67 10.87 -14.68 -2.04
N GLU A 68 10.90 -14.86 -3.35
CA GLU A 68 9.76 -15.42 -4.06
C GLU A 68 9.71 -16.93 -3.87
N GLY A 69 8.51 -17.45 -3.65
CA GLY A 69 8.25 -18.87 -3.61
C GLY A 69 6.79 -19.14 -3.94
N THR A 70 6.31 -20.29 -3.49
CA THR A 70 4.92 -20.69 -3.67
C THR A 70 4.29 -20.99 -2.32
N SER A 71 3.02 -20.64 -2.16
CA SER A 71 2.23 -20.96 -0.99
C SER A 71 0.88 -21.46 -1.48
N TYR A 72 0.49 -22.68 -1.06
CA TYR A 72 -0.75 -23.33 -1.49
C TYR A 72 -0.90 -23.40 -3.03
N GLY A 73 0.20 -23.63 -3.76
CA GLY A 73 0.21 -23.67 -5.22
C GLY A 73 0.13 -22.30 -5.93
N THR A 74 0.04 -21.20 -5.17
CA THR A 74 0.01 -19.83 -5.72
C THR A 74 1.32 -19.09 -5.49
N PRO A 75 1.69 -18.13 -6.36
CA PRO A 75 2.92 -17.38 -6.18
C PRO A 75 2.83 -16.49 -4.94
N ALA A 76 3.86 -16.54 -4.11
CA ALA A 76 3.92 -15.89 -2.81
C ALA A 76 5.30 -15.31 -2.53
N PHE A 77 5.34 -14.24 -1.74
CA PHE A 77 6.57 -13.64 -1.27
C PHE A 77 6.70 -13.78 0.24
N HIS A 78 7.93 -14.06 0.65
CA HIS A 78 8.34 -14.18 2.02
C HIS A 78 9.44 -13.17 2.30
N ILE A 79 9.51 -12.66 3.52
CA ILE A 79 10.64 -11.87 4.01
C ILE A 79 11.48 -12.80 4.89
N GLY A 80 12.59 -13.31 4.36
CA GLY A 80 13.34 -14.41 4.97
C GLY A 80 12.46 -15.65 5.16
N LYS A 81 12.18 -16.01 6.43
CA LYS A 81 11.32 -17.15 6.79
C LYS A 81 9.85 -16.77 7.05
N LYS A 82 9.48 -15.49 6.90
CA LYS A 82 8.16 -14.98 7.27
C LYS A 82 7.29 -14.78 6.04
N PHE A 83 6.07 -15.30 6.06
CA PHE A 83 5.06 -15.02 5.05
C PHE A 83 4.79 -13.51 4.99
N TRP A 84 4.70 -12.93 3.80
CA TRP A 84 4.50 -11.49 3.63
C TRP A 84 3.29 -11.19 2.74
N LEU A 85 3.25 -11.72 1.52
CA LEU A 85 2.14 -11.55 0.59
C LEU A 85 1.99 -12.77 -0.32
N ARG A 86 0.80 -12.94 -0.88
CA ARG A 86 0.51 -13.95 -1.91
C ARG A 86 -0.50 -13.47 -2.90
N MET A 87 -0.44 -14.06 -4.08
CA MET A 87 -1.52 -13.99 -5.05
C MET A 87 -2.65 -14.95 -4.65
N LYS A 88 -3.90 -14.53 -4.81
CA LYS A 88 -5.06 -15.42 -4.71
C LYS A 88 -5.22 -16.19 -6.03
N GLU A 89 -5.84 -17.37 -5.96
CA GLU A 89 -6.09 -18.24 -7.12
C GLU A 89 -6.84 -17.54 -8.27
N ASP A 90 -7.62 -16.50 -7.98
CA ASP A 90 -8.36 -15.72 -8.98
C ASP A 90 -7.48 -14.90 -9.94
N GLY A 91 -6.17 -14.81 -9.70
CA GLY A 91 -5.27 -14.09 -10.61
C GLY A 91 -5.33 -12.55 -10.51
N VAL A 92 -6.32 -12.00 -9.82
CA VAL A 92 -6.60 -10.55 -9.78
C VAL A 92 -6.62 -9.96 -8.37
N THR A 93 -6.56 -10.81 -7.36
CA THR A 93 -6.62 -10.42 -5.94
C THR A 93 -5.30 -10.75 -5.26
N LEU A 94 -4.76 -9.77 -4.55
CA LEU A 94 -3.56 -9.93 -3.73
C LEU A 94 -3.96 -10.02 -2.26
N VAL A 95 -3.33 -10.92 -1.52
CA VAL A 95 -3.40 -10.98 -0.07
C VAL A 95 -2.08 -10.49 0.50
N LEU A 96 -2.10 -9.47 1.37
CA LEU A 96 -0.91 -9.00 2.06
C LEU A 96 -1.12 -8.86 3.56
N ARG A 97 -0.02 -8.91 4.32
CA ARG A 97 -0.03 -8.72 5.76
C ARG A 97 -0.04 -7.26 6.15
N ILE A 98 -0.91 -6.88 7.06
CA ILE A 98 -1.02 -5.50 7.53
C ILE A 98 -1.64 -5.49 8.92
N SER A 99 -1.43 -4.41 9.69
CA SER A 99 -2.04 -4.28 11.02
C SER A 99 -3.57 -4.16 10.91
N PHE A 100 -4.28 -4.60 11.95
CA PHE A 100 -5.74 -4.52 12.00
C PHE A 100 -6.26 -3.09 11.84
N ASP A 101 -5.60 -2.14 12.50
CA ASP A 101 -5.97 -0.73 12.49
C ASP A 101 -5.84 -0.11 11.09
N GLU A 102 -4.69 -0.27 10.45
CA GLU A 102 -4.43 0.20 9.08
C GLU A 102 -5.37 -0.48 8.08
N ARG A 103 -5.69 -1.76 8.32
CA ARG A 103 -6.66 -2.48 7.51
C ARG A 103 -8.04 -1.84 7.52
N GLU A 104 -8.55 -1.52 8.70
CA GLU A 104 -9.86 -0.89 8.83
C GLU A 104 -9.88 0.51 8.20
N ILE A 105 -8.79 1.27 8.35
CA ILE A 105 -8.61 2.60 7.75
C ILE A 105 -8.72 2.50 6.22
N LEU A 106 -7.95 1.61 5.61
CA LEU A 106 -7.93 1.46 4.15
C LEU A 106 -9.25 0.90 3.59
N MET A 107 -9.86 -0.07 4.27
CA MET A 107 -11.17 -0.60 3.88
C MET A 107 -12.27 0.45 3.93
N GLN A 108 -12.21 1.39 4.88
CA GLN A 108 -13.16 2.49 4.96
C GLN A 108 -12.90 3.56 3.90
N ALA A 109 -11.64 3.87 3.62
CA ALA A 109 -11.27 4.87 2.62
C ALA A 109 -11.57 4.40 1.19
N LYS A 110 -11.25 3.14 0.85
CA LYS A 110 -11.41 2.58 -0.51
C LYS A 110 -11.95 1.13 -0.47
N PRO A 111 -13.22 0.91 -0.09
CA PRO A 111 -13.80 -0.43 0.04
C PRO A 111 -13.88 -1.21 -1.28
N GLN A 112 -13.87 -0.51 -2.41
CA GLN A 112 -13.86 -1.14 -3.73
C GLN A 112 -12.51 -1.75 -4.10
N THR A 113 -11.42 -1.28 -3.48
CA THR A 113 -10.05 -1.76 -3.71
C THR A 113 -9.61 -2.71 -2.60
N PHE A 114 -9.96 -2.38 -1.36
CA PHE A 114 -9.52 -3.08 -0.15
C PHE A 114 -10.70 -3.76 0.54
N PHE A 115 -10.58 -5.06 0.79
CA PHE A 115 -11.64 -5.83 1.43
C PHE A 115 -11.07 -7.00 2.23
N ILE A 116 -11.93 -7.60 3.05
CA ILE A 116 -11.67 -8.90 3.68
C ILE A 116 -12.89 -9.79 3.53
N THR A 117 -12.68 -11.09 3.57
CA THR A 117 -13.75 -12.07 3.79
C THR A 117 -13.77 -12.49 5.25
N ASP A 118 -14.84 -13.15 5.67
CA ASP A 118 -15.03 -13.62 7.05
C ASP A 118 -13.83 -14.45 7.55
N HIS A 119 -13.28 -15.29 6.68
CA HIS A 119 -12.09 -16.12 6.94
C HIS A 119 -10.84 -15.33 7.38
N TYR A 120 -10.73 -14.04 7.04
CA TYR A 120 -9.57 -13.19 7.40
C TYR A 120 -9.84 -12.24 8.57
N ARG A 121 -11.00 -12.35 9.25
CA ARG A 121 -11.39 -11.41 10.30
C ARG A 121 -10.36 -11.33 11.43
N ASP A 122 -9.90 -12.48 11.91
CA ASP A 122 -8.96 -12.64 13.02
C ASP A 122 -7.49 -12.76 12.58
N TYR A 123 -7.22 -12.58 11.29
CA TYR A 123 -5.87 -12.66 10.74
C TYR A 123 -5.38 -11.28 10.28
N PRO A 124 -4.12 -10.88 10.58
CA PRO A 124 -3.57 -9.57 10.19
C PRO A 124 -3.19 -9.55 8.69
N ALA A 125 -4.20 -9.70 7.84
CA ALA A 125 -4.10 -9.62 6.39
C ALA A 125 -5.30 -8.89 5.77
N MET A 126 -5.11 -8.45 4.54
CA MET A 126 -6.09 -7.75 3.72
C MET A 126 -6.05 -8.26 2.28
N LEU A 127 -7.21 -8.29 1.62
CA LEU A 127 -7.34 -8.58 0.19
C LEU A 127 -7.42 -7.27 -0.60
N ILE A 128 -6.72 -7.23 -1.73
CA ILE A 128 -6.58 -6.05 -2.59
C ILE A 128 -6.90 -6.43 -4.03
N ARG A 129 -7.74 -5.63 -4.69
CA ARG A 129 -8.01 -5.77 -6.12
C ARG A 129 -6.95 -5.04 -6.93
N LEU A 130 -6.11 -5.79 -7.66
CA LEU A 130 -5.02 -5.23 -8.45
C LEU A 130 -5.52 -4.30 -9.58
N ALA A 131 -6.71 -4.58 -10.12
CA ALA A 131 -7.34 -3.75 -11.16
C ALA A 131 -7.76 -2.34 -10.68
N LYS A 132 -7.85 -2.11 -9.37
CA LYS A 132 -8.38 -0.86 -8.79
C LYS A 132 -7.34 -0.06 -7.99
N ILE A 133 -6.10 -0.54 -7.94
CA ILE A 133 -4.99 0.14 -7.27
C ILE A 133 -4.02 0.70 -8.31
N SER A 134 -3.41 1.84 -8.02
CA SER A 134 -2.32 2.41 -8.83
C SER A 134 -0.96 1.89 -8.35
N GLU A 135 0.05 1.97 -9.20
CA GLU A 135 1.41 1.55 -8.85
C GLU A 135 1.97 2.28 -7.62
N GLY A 136 1.74 3.60 -7.53
CA GLY A 136 2.20 4.40 -6.40
C GLY A 136 1.59 3.97 -5.06
N GLU A 137 0.28 3.75 -5.04
CA GLU A 137 -0.44 3.26 -3.85
C GLU A 137 0.03 1.87 -3.45
N MET A 138 0.24 0.98 -4.44
CA MET A 138 0.74 -0.35 -4.19
C MET A 138 2.14 -0.34 -3.60
N LYS A 139 3.04 0.50 -4.14
CA LYS A 139 4.41 0.63 -3.65
C LYS A 139 4.44 1.09 -2.19
N ASP A 140 3.65 2.09 -1.84
CA ASP A 140 3.54 2.58 -0.46
C ASP A 140 3.00 1.48 0.47
N LEU A 141 1.97 0.77 0.01
CA LEU A 141 1.35 -0.32 0.77
C LEU A 141 2.31 -1.49 1.01
N LEU A 142 3.11 -1.86 -0.01
CA LEU A 142 4.18 -2.85 0.13
C LEU A 142 5.22 -2.41 1.16
N ALA A 143 5.67 -1.15 1.12
CA ALA A 143 6.65 -0.64 2.09
C ALA A 143 6.12 -0.73 3.54
N ARG A 144 4.87 -0.30 3.78
CA ARG A 144 4.22 -0.41 5.10
C ARG A 144 4.04 -1.85 5.56
N SER A 145 3.61 -2.72 4.65
CA SER A 145 3.45 -4.16 4.91
C SER A 145 4.78 -4.85 5.23
N TYR A 146 5.85 -4.46 4.52
CA TYR A 146 7.21 -4.95 4.74
C TYR A 146 7.72 -4.54 6.12
N GLU A 147 7.54 -3.28 6.50
CA GLU A 147 7.93 -2.80 7.84
C GLU A 147 7.17 -3.58 8.92
N PHE A 148 5.86 -3.76 8.76
CA PHE A 148 5.05 -4.52 9.71
C PHE A 148 5.53 -5.97 9.86
N THR A 149 5.87 -6.62 8.75
CA THR A 149 6.29 -8.04 8.75
C THR A 149 7.72 -8.22 9.25
N SER A 150 8.62 -7.29 8.91
CA SER A 150 10.02 -7.34 9.32
C SER A 150 10.24 -7.02 10.80
N ARG A 151 9.42 -6.13 11.39
CA ARG A 151 9.50 -5.75 12.82
C ARG A 151 9.05 -6.84 13.78
N ARG A 152 8.08 -7.66 13.39
CA ARG A 152 7.56 -8.74 14.24
C ARG A 152 8.65 -9.78 14.40
N LYS A 153 9.11 -10.06 15.61
CA LYS A 153 10.16 -11.06 15.90
C LYS A 153 9.65 -12.47 15.67
#